data_AF-A0A0F5MSR2-F1
#
_entry.id   AF-A0A0F5MSR2-F1
#
_cell.length_a   1.000
_cell.length_b   1.000
_cell.length_c   1.000
_cell.angle_alpha   90.00
_cell.angle_beta   90.00
_cell.angle_gamma   90.00
#
_symmetry.space_group_name_H-M   'P 1'
#
loop_
_entity.id
_entity.type
_entity.pdbx_description
1 polymer ?
#
loop_
_entity_poly.entity_id
_entity_poly.type
_entity_poly.pdbx_seq_one_letter_code
_entity_poly.pdbx_strand_id
1 'polypeptide(L)'
;MSTTEVQGSRGPIAPILGPDRDRPASLGDPRSPQRHSGMANFEKYTWLFMRFSGAALIFLVLGHLFVMLMWQDGVYRIDFNYVAERWHHPYWQIWDLCLLWLAELHGANGLRTIIGDYTRSSRSRFWLMALLAVSVIFTLMLGSYVLLSFDANIS
;
A
#
# COMPACT_ATOMS: atom_id res chain seq x y z
N MET A 1 -45.81 51.81 -9.78
CA MET A 1 -45.91 50.62 -10.65
C MET A 1 -45.07 49.54 -9.98
N SER A 2 -45.74 48.68 -9.20
CA SER A 2 -45.12 47.67 -8.33
C SER A 2 -44.85 46.41 -9.15
N THR A 3 -43.59 46.00 -9.27
CA THR A 3 -43.23 44.70 -9.85
C THR A 3 -43.44 43.63 -8.78
N THR A 4 -44.66 43.13 -8.70
CA THR A 4 -45.03 41.95 -7.90
C THR A 4 -44.32 40.70 -8.44
N GLU A 5 -43.46 40.16 -7.58
CA GLU A 5 -43.11 38.75 -7.39
C GLU A 5 -43.59 37.75 -8.47
N VAL A 6 -42.69 37.34 -9.36
CA VAL A 6 -42.77 36.06 -10.07
C VAL A 6 -41.70 35.13 -9.49
N GLN A 7 -41.86 34.77 -8.21
CA GLN A 7 -40.96 33.83 -7.52
C GLN A 7 -41.74 32.67 -6.88
N GLY A 8 -42.88 32.28 -7.45
CA GLY A 8 -43.79 31.29 -6.86
C GLY A 8 -43.99 29.97 -7.61
N SER A 9 -43.44 29.77 -8.82
CA SER A 9 -43.88 28.66 -9.71
C SER A 9 -42.79 27.67 -10.14
N ARG A 10 -41.55 27.77 -9.67
CA ARG A 10 -40.51 26.79 -10.02
C ARG A 10 -40.39 25.79 -8.86
N GLY A 11 -40.79 24.54 -9.10
CA GLY A 11 -40.57 23.44 -8.15
C GLY A 11 -39.08 23.24 -7.84
N PRO A 12 -38.73 22.33 -6.91
CA PRO A 12 -37.36 22.11 -6.49
C PRO A 12 -36.44 21.85 -7.70
N ILE A 13 -35.25 22.47 -7.70
CA ILE A 13 -34.23 22.25 -8.74
C ILE A 13 -33.78 20.79 -8.69
N ALA A 14 -33.71 20.14 -9.85
CA ALA A 14 -33.26 18.75 -9.96
C ALA A 14 -31.79 18.61 -9.50
N PRO A 15 -31.46 17.55 -8.73
CA PRO A 15 -30.08 17.32 -8.28
C PRO A 15 -29.17 16.90 -9.44
N ILE A 16 -27.94 17.40 -9.44
CA ILE A 16 -26.90 16.99 -10.39
C ILE A 16 -26.31 15.66 -9.91
N LEU A 17 -26.47 14.60 -10.71
CA LEU A 17 -26.11 13.23 -10.33
C LEU A 17 -24.65 12.85 -10.63
N GLY A 18 -23.88 13.68 -11.33
CA GLY A 18 -22.49 13.37 -11.73
C GLY A 18 -21.47 13.80 -10.67
N PRO A 19 -20.90 12.89 -9.86
CA PRO A 19 -19.98 13.25 -8.77
C PRO A 19 -18.59 13.67 -9.25
N ASP A 20 -18.17 13.24 -10.44
CA ASP A 20 -16.87 13.55 -11.06
C ASP A 20 -17.02 13.51 -12.60
N ARG A 21 -16.19 14.25 -13.34
CA ARG A 21 -16.21 14.30 -14.82
C ARG A 21 -15.97 12.92 -15.43
N ASP A 22 -15.11 12.13 -14.79
CA ASP A 22 -14.67 10.84 -15.30
C ASP A 22 -15.54 9.67 -14.78
N ARG A 23 -16.62 9.94 -14.02
CA ARG A 23 -17.53 8.91 -13.45
C ARG A 23 -18.97 9.08 -13.97
N PRO A 24 -19.50 8.13 -14.78
CA PRO A 24 -20.86 8.23 -15.28
C PRO A 24 -21.89 8.16 -14.14
N ALA A 25 -22.90 9.03 -14.20
CA ALA A 25 -23.96 9.11 -13.17
C ALA A 25 -24.76 7.80 -13.02
N SER A 26 -24.88 7.00 -14.07
CA SER A 26 -25.58 5.71 -14.04
C SER A 26 -24.93 4.67 -13.12
N LEU A 27 -23.63 4.78 -12.80
CA LEU A 27 -22.96 3.90 -11.82
C LEU A 27 -23.48 4.09 -10.38
N GLY A 28 -24.12 5.22 -10.09
CA GLY A 28 -24.70 5.54 -8.79
C GLY A 28 -26.22 5.35 -8.73
N ASP A 29 -26.85 4.85 -9.80
CA ASP A 29 -28.31 4.69 -9.85
C ASP A 29 -28.75 3.63 -8.82
N PRO A 30 -29.68 3.95 -7.89
CA PRO A 30 -30.20 3.01 -6.89
C PRO A 30 -30.79 1.72 -7.47
N ARG A 31 -31.23 1.75 -8.73
CA ARG A 31 -31.81 0.60 -9.43
C ARG A 31 -30.78 -0.19 -10.24
N SER A 32 -29.54 0.29 -10.33
CA SER A 32 -28.50 -0.42 -11.06
C SER A 32 -28.10 -1.71 -10.32
N PRO A 33 -27.91 -2.83 -11.03
CA PRO A 33 -27.45 -4.06 -10.42
C PRO A 33 -26.02 -3.86 -9.90
N GLN A 34 -25.83 -4.00 -8.58
CA GLN A 34 -24.51 -3.96 -7.97
C GLN A 34 -23.73 -5.23 -8.35
N ARG A 35 -22.88 -5.11 -9.38
CA ARG A 35 -21.92 -6.16 -9.72
C ARG A 35 -20.62 -5.89 -8.98
N HIS A 36 -20.05 -6.93 -8.37
CA HIS A 36 -18.73 -6.83 -7.77
C HIS A 36 -17.69 -6.62 -8.88
N SER A 37 -17.20 -5.38 -9.04
CA SER A 37 -16.13 -5.09 -9.98
C SER A 37 -14.80 -5.56 -9.39
N GLY A 38 -14.24 -6.66 -9.88
CA GLY A 38 -12.95 -7.16 -9.44
C GLY A 38 -12.74 -8.65 -9.69
N MET A 39 -11.54 -9.13 -9.37
CA MET A 39 -11.18 -10.53 -9.50
C MET A 39 -11.86 -11.35 -8.40
N ALA A 40 -12.44 -12.51 -8.78
CA ALA A 40 -13.14 -13.38 -7.83
C ALA A 40 -12.21 -13.82 -6.70
N ASN A 41 -12.69 -13.78 -5.46
CA ASN A 41 -11.97 -14.17 -4.24
C ASN A 41 -10.69 -13.37 -3.91
N PHE A 42 -10.33 -12.34 -4.69
CA PHE A 42 -9.12 -11.56 -4.44
C PHE A 42 -9.10 -10.97 -3.02
N GLU A 43 -10.20 -10.33 -2.59
CA GLU A 43 -10.29 -9.74 -1.25
C GLU A 43 -10.17 -10.80 -0.13
N LYS A 44 -10.63 -12.04 -0.36
CA LYS A 44 -10.45 -13.14 0.60
C LYS A 44 -8.96 -13.49 0.75
N TYR A 45 -8.24 -13.66 -0.35
CA TYR A 45 -6.81 -14.01 -0.30
C TYR A 45 -5.98 -12.87 0.28
N THR A 46 -6.28 -11.63 -0.13
CA THR A 46 -5.67 -10.42 0.40
C THR A 46 -5.91 -10.28 1.90
N TRP A 47 -7.13 -10.56 2.36
CA TRP A 47 -7.44 -10.58 3.79
C TRP A 47 -6.62 -11.62 4.54
N LEU A 48 -6.56 -12.86 4.06
CA LEU A 48 -5.79 -13.95 4.67
C LEU A 48 -4.30 -13.62 4.71
N PHE A 49 -3.76 -13.10 3.60
CA PHE A 49 -2.38 -12.66 3.49
C PHE A 49 -2.04 -11.66 4.59
N MET A 50 -2.85 -10.63 4.82
CA MET A 50 -2.60 -9.63 5.89
C MET A 50 -2.51 -10.26 7.29
N ARG A 51 -3.28 -11.32 7.58
CA ARG A 51 -3.27 -11.95 8.91
C ARG A 51 -2.01 -12.78 9.09
N PHE A 52 -1.72 -13.65 8.13
CA PHE A 52 -0.55 -14.54 8.23
C PHE A 52 0.76 -13.76 8.11
N SER A 53 0.85 -12.80 7.19
CA SER A 53 2.02 -11.93 7.08
C SER A 53 2.20 -11.05 8.32
N GLY A 54 1.11 -10.50 8.89
CA GLY A 54 1.18 -9.73 10.13
C GLY A 54 1.72 -10.56 11.30
N ALA A 55 1.24 -11.80 11.46
CA ALA A 55 1.73 -12.71 12.50
C ALA A 55 3.21 -13.04 12.32
N ALA A 56 3.67 -13.32 11.09
CA ALA A 56 5.08 -13.54 10.80
C ALA A 56 5.94 -12.28 11.04
N LEU A 57 5.42 -11.11 10.64
CA LEU A 57 6.12 -9.83 10.77
C LEU A 57 6.33 -9.42 12.23
N ILE A 58 5.50 -9.83 13.18
CA ILE A 58 5.76 -9.60 14.60
C ILE A 58 7.14 -10.15 14.98
N PHE A 59 7.47 -11.38 14.57
CA PHE A 59 8.76 -11.98 14.88
C PHE A 59 9.89 -11.38 14.03
N LEU A 60 9.66 -11.21 12.72
CA LEU A 60 10.69 -10.72 11.81
C LEU A 60 11.10 -9.29 12.12
N VAL A 61 10.13 -8.38 12.31
CA VAL A 61 10.38 -6.95 12.57
C VAL A 61 10.94 -6.77 13.97
N LEU A 62 10.32 -7.35 15.01
CA LEU A 62 10.82 -7.16 16.38
C LEU A 62 12.19 -7.80 16.58
N GLY A 63 12.44 -8.98 15.99
CA GLY A 63 13.76 -9.60 16.02
C GLY A 63 14.80 -8.77 15.30
N HIS A 64 14.46 -8.20 14.12
CA HIS A 64 15.35 -7.29 13.40
C HIS A 64 15.66 -6.04 14.23
N LEU A 65 14.64 -5.36 14.78
CA LEU A 65 14.82 -4.18 15.62
C LEU A 65 15.64 -4.49 16.88
N PHE A 66 15.42 -5.63 17.54
CA PHE A 66 16.16 -6.03 18.73
C PHE A 66 17.66 -6.21 18.44
N VAL A 67 18.01 -6.97 17.40
CA VAL A 67 19.42 -7.24 17.05
C VAL A 67 20.12 -5.97 16.55
N MET A 68 19.40 -5.05 15.92
CA MET A 68 19.98 -3.79 15.44
C MET A 68 20.10 -2.71 16.53
N LEU A 69 19.16 -2.61 17.44
CA LEU A 69 19.08 -1.47 18.38
C LEU A 69 19.48 -1.80 19.81
N MET A 70 19.20 -3.02 20.28
CA MET A 70 19.35 -3.37 21.70
C MET A 70 20.50 -4.35 21.96
N TRP A 71 20.89 -5.12 20.97
CA TRP A 71 21.96 -6.10 21.11
C TRP A 71 23.34 -5.46 21.03
N GLN A 72 24.20 -5.75 22.02
CA GLN A 72 25.55 -5.18 22.15
C GLN A 72 25.52 -3.64 22.15
N ASP A 73 26.21 -3.00 21.20
CA ASP A 73 26.35 -1.55 21.08
C ASP A 73 25.32 -0.91 20.13
N GLY A 74 24.26 -1.65 19.78
CA GLY A 74 23.14 -1.17 18.97
C GLY A 74 23.60 -0.57 17.64
N VAL A 75 23.16 0.66 17.35
CA VAL A 75 23.49 1.36 16.10
C VAL A 75 24.97 1.75 16.00
N TYR A 76 25.71 1.85 17.11
CA TYR A 76 27.09 2.35 17.12
C TYR A 76 28.11 1.34 16.58
N ARG A 77 27.71 0.07 16.44
CA ARG A 77 28.53 -0.99 15.82
C ARG A 77 28.18 -1.27 14.36
N ILE A 78 27.17 -0.60 13.79
CA ILE A 78 26.70 -0.90 12.43
C ILE A 78 27.59 -0.17 11.43
N ASP A 79 28.41 -0.94 10.72
CA ASP A 79 29.20 -0.52 9.57
C ASP A 79 29.08 -1.54 8.43
N PHE A 80 29.84 -1.34 7.35
CA PHE A 80 29.85 -2.28 6.22
C PHE A 80 30.31 -3.68 6.64
N ASN A 81 31.33 -3.78 7.50
CA ASN A 81 31.89 -5.06 7.94
C ASN A 81 30.87 -5.86 8.75
N TYR A 82 30.11 -5.20 9.63
CA TYR A 82 29.01 -5.82 10.36
C TYR A 82 27.95 -6.39 9.42
N VAL A 83 27.56 -5.64 8.38
CA VAL A 83 26.60 -6.13 7.37
C VAL A 83 27.19 -7.33 6.61
N ALA A 84 28.45 -7.23 6.19
CA ALA A 84 29.14 -8.30 5.47
C ALA A 84 29.26 -9.59 6.30
N GLU A 85 29.62 -9.49 7.58
CA GLU A 85 29.69 -10.64 8.49
C GLU A 85 28.31 -11.26 8.71
N ARG A 86 27.27 -10.43 8.92
CA ARG A 86 25.90 -10.90 9.11
C ARG A 86 25.37 -11.61 7.86
N TRP A 87 25.57 -11.03 6.69
CA TRP A 87 25.13 -11.61 5.43
C TRP A 87 26.03 -12.75 4.92
N HIS A 88 27.17 -13.03 5.55
CA HIS A 88 27.92 -14.27 5.29
C HIS A 88 27.17 -15.52 5.77
N HIS A 89 26.22 -15.38 6.70
CA HIS A 89 25.42 -16.49 7.21
C HIS A 89 24.03 -16.56 6.54
N PRO A 90 23.63 -17.71 5.95
CA PRO A 90 22.41 -17.83 5.14
C PRO A 90 21.12 -17.55 5.92
N TYR A 91 21.11 -17.83 7.23
CA TYR A 91 19.99 -17.48 8.11
C TYR A 91 19.60 -16.00 8.00
N TRP A 92 20.57 -15.08 8.02
CA TRP A 92 20.28 -13.65 8.00
C TRP A 92 19.85 -13.16 6.62
N GLN A 93 20.40 -13.75 5.56
CA GLN A 93 19.96 -13.47 4.20
C GLN A 93 18.48 -13.86 4.01
N ILE A 94 18.09 -15.06 4.45
CA ILE A 94 16.69 -15.53 4.36
C ILE A 94 15.79 -14.66 5.25
N TRP A 95 16.23 -14.34 6.48
CA TRP A 95 15.49 -13.47 7.39
C TRP A 95 15.19 -12.10 6.77
N ASP A 96 16.22 -11.43 6.24
CA ASP A 96 16.08 -10.08 5.68
C ASP A 96 15.31 -10.10 4.34
N LEU A 97 15.46 -11.16 3.52
CA LEU A 97 14.65 -11.34 2.31
C LEU A 97 13.17 -11.55 2.64
N CYS A 98 12.86 -12.41 3.62
CA CYS A 98 11.49 -12.61 4.09
C CYS A 98 10.92 -11.32 4.70
N LEU A 99 11.72 -10.59 5.50
CA LEU A 99 11.31 -9.31 6.07
C LEU A 99 11.01 -8.28 4.98
N LEU A 100 11.88 -8.13 3.97
CA LEU A 100 11.69 -7.23 2.83
C LEU A 100 10.36 -7.53 2.12
N TRP A 101 10.18 -8.78 1.69
CA TRP A 101 9.01 -9.16 0.89
C TRP A 101 7.71 -9.07 1.68
N LEU A 102 7.69 -9.60 2.90
CA LEU A 102 6.48 -9.58 3.72
C LEU A 102 6.13 -8.17 4.17
N ALA A 103 7.11 -7.35 4.57
CA ALA A 103 6.83 -6.00 5.05
C ALA A 103 6.34 -5.09 3.92
N GLU A 104 7.00 -5.10 2.76
CA GLU A 104 6.62 -4.26 1.63
C GLU A 104 5.24 -4.64 1.10
N LEU A 105 4.97 -5.94 0.90
CA LEU A 105 3.66 -6.39 0.40
C LEU A 105 2.54 -6.19 1.43
N HIS A 106 2.81 -6.38 2.73
CA HIS A 106 1.85 -6.11 3.81
C HIS A 106 1.52 -4.61 3.88
N GLY A 107 2.55 -3.76 3.89
CA GLY A 107 2.40 -2.31 3.90
C GLY A 107 1.68 -1.80 2.66
N ALA A 108 2.04 -2.29 1.48
CA ALA A 108 1.42 -1.91 0.22
C ALA A 108 -0.06 -2.28 0.15
N ASN A 109 -0.43 -3.47 0.63
CA ASN A 109 -1.84 -3.84 0.65
C ASN A 109 -2.65 -3.03 1.68
N GLY A 110 -2.05 -2.69 2.83
CA GLY A 110 -2.62 -1.73 3.76
C GLY A 110 -2.85 -0.36 3.10
N LEU A 111 -1.83 0.16 2.41
CA LEU A 111 -1.90 1.45 1.74
C LEU A 111 -2.90 1.44 0.56
N ARG A 112 -3.04 0.33 -0.17
CA ARG A 112 -4.11 0.14 -1.16
C ARG A 112 -5.49 0.36 -0.54
N THR A 113 -5.72 -0.18 0.66
CA THR A 113 -7.00 0.00 1.38
C THR A 113 -7.18 1.47 1.76
N ILE A 114 -6.16 2.09 2.34
CA ILE A 114 -6.18 3.52 2.73
C ILE A 114 -6.44 4.43 1.53
N ILE A 115 -5.70 4.28 0.42
CA ILE A 115 -5.93 5.07 -0.80
C ILE A 115 -7.36 4.84 -1.28
N GLY A 116 -7.84 3.61 -1.19
CA GLY A 116 -9.18 3.20 -1.58
C GLY A 116 -10.30 3.92 -0.82
N ASP A 117 -10.10 4.13 0.47
CA ASP A 117 -11.12 4.68 1.37
C ASP A 117 -11.02 6.21 1.50
N TYR A 118 -9.82 6.77 1.40
CA TYR A 118 -9.57 8.19 1.65
C TYR A 118 -9.48 9.05 0.38
N THR A 119 -9.36 8.46 -0.80
CA THR A 119 -9.24 9.23 -2.06
C THR A 119 -10.58 9.39 -2.77
N ARG A 120 -11.07 10.63 -2.86
CA ARG A 120 -12.39 10.94 -3.47
C ARG A 120 -12.36 11.03 -5.00
N SER A 121 -11.30 11.60 -5.58
CA SER A 121 -11.18 11.79 -7.03
C SER A 121 -10.66 10.53 -7.71
N SER A 122 -11.31 10.11 -8.80
CA SER A 122 -10.92 8.91 -9.56
C SER A 122 -9.51 9.04 -10.14
N ARG A 123 -9.14 10.23 -10.61
CA ARG A 123 -7.82 10.54 -11.16
C ARG A 123 -6.72 10.52 -10.10
N SER A 124 -7.00 11.08 -8.92
CA SER A 124 -6.03 11.04 -7.81
C SER A 124 -5.80 9.61 -7.34
N ARG A 125 -6.87 8.81 -7.25
CA ARG A 125 -6.78 7.39 -6.88
C ARG A 125 -5.93 6.61 -7.89
N PHE A 126 -6.10 6.86 -9.19
CA PHE A 126 -5.28 6.23 -10.22
C PHE A 126 -3.78 6.52 -10.02
N TRP A 127 -3.40 7.79 -9.85
CA TRP A 127 -1.99 8.16 -9.68
C TRP A 127 -1.39 7.64 -8.38
N LEU A 128 -2.15 7.69 -7.27
CA LEU A 128 -1.69 7.13 -6.00
C LEU A 128 -1.47 5.62 -6.09
N MET A 129 -2.36 4.88 -6.76
CA MET A 129 -2.16 3.44 -7.00
C MET A 129 -0.97 3.15 -7.92
N ALA A 130 -0.76 3.98 -8.94
CA ALA A 130 0.38 3.84 -9.84
C ALA A 130 1.71 4.09 -9.10
N LEU A 131 1.77 5.15 -8.29
CA LEU A 131 2.94 5.45 -7.45
C LEU A 131 3.22 4.34 -6.44
N LEU A 132 2.17 3.82 -5.80
CA LEU A 132 2.29 2.68 -4.91
C LEU A 132 2.86 1.45 -5.64
N ALA A 133 2.34 1.12 -6.82
CA ALA A 133 2.83 -0.03 -7.59
C ALA A 133 4.30 0.15 -8.00
N VAL A 134 4.69 1.34 -8.45
CA VAL A 134 6.08 1.65 -8.80
C VAL A 134 7.00 1.53 -7.58
N SER A 135 6.59 2.08 -6.43
CA SER A 135 7.33 1.97 -5.17
C SER A 135 7.58 0.52 -4.78
N VAL A 136 6.54 -0.31 -4.80
CA VAL A 136 6.64 -1.74 -4.44
C VAL A 136 7.61 -2.47 -5.35
N ILE A 137 7.47 -2.29 -6.67
CA ILE A 137 8.34 -2.97 -7.64
C ILE A 137 9.79 -2.51 -7.45
N PHE A 138 10.01 -1.20 -7.33
CA PHE A 138 11.34 -0.63 -7.16
C PHE A 138 12.02 -1.14 -5.88
N THR A 139 11.34 -1.05 -4.74
CA THR A 139 11.88 -1.47 -3.43
C THR A 139 12.16 -2.97 -3.39
N LEU A 140 11.22 -3.80 -3.87
CA LEU A 140 11.42 -5.25 -3.88
C LEU A 140 12.56 -5.67 -4.82
N MET A 141 12.63 -5.09 -6.02
CA MET A 141 13.69 -5.43 -6.97
C MET A 141 15.05 -4.96 -6.48
N LEU A 142 15.16 -3.71 -6.04
CA LEU A 142 16.42 -3.15 -5.56
C LEU A 142 16.91 -3.89 -4.31
N GLY A 143 16.03 -4.11 -3.33
CA GLY A 143 16.40 -4.81 -2.10
C GLY A 143 16.77 -6.27 -2.34
N SER A 144 16.02 -6.98 -3.20
CA SER A 144 16.35 -8.36 -3.57
C SER A 144 17.67 -8.43 -4.34
N TYR A 145 17.92 -7.49 -5.24
CA TYR A 145 19.19 -7.40 -5.98
C TYR A 145 20.35 -7.21 -5.00
N VAL A 146 20.31 -6.18 -4.16
CA VAL A 146 21.37 -5.87 -3.19
C VAL A 146 21.68 -7.07 -2.29
N LEU A 147 20.65 -7.79 -1.82
CA LEU A 147 20.83 -8.91 -0.91
C LEU A 147 21.35 -10.18 -1.61
N LEU A 148 20.87 -10.47 -2.82
CA LEU A 148 21.22 -11.69 -3.56
C LEU A 148 22.53 -11.57 -4.36
N SER A 149 22.94 -10.35 -4.70
CA SER A 149 24.19 -10.08 -5.43
C SER A 149 25.25 -9.40 -4.55
N PHE A 150 25.14 -9.53 -3.22
CA PHE A 150 26.09 -8.91 -2.30
C PHE A 150 27.49 -9.53 -2.44
N ASP A 151 28.51 -8.67 -2.51
CA ASP A 151 29.92 -9.05 -2.49
C ASP A 151 30.64 -8.28 -1.38
N ALA A 152 31.25 -9.01 -0.44
CA ALA A 152 32.00 -8.43 0.67
C ALA A 152 33.35 -7.83 0.26
N ASN A 153 33.84 -8.10 -0.96
CA ASN A 153 35.12 -7.61 -1.47
C ASN A 153 34.98 -6.33 -2.31
N ILE A 154 33.77 -5.74 -2.37
CA ILE A 154 33.53 -4.48 -3.07
C ILE A 154 34.22 -3.32 -2.33
N SER A 155 34.85 -2.41 -3.10
CA SER A 155 35.60 -1.25 -2.60
C SER A 155 34.85 0.06 -2.75
#